data_AF-A0A3S1Z3F4-F1
#
_entry.id   AF-A0A3S1Z3F4-F1
#
_cell.length_a   1.000
_cell.length_b   1.000
_cell.length_c   1.000
_cell.angle_alpha   90.00
_cell.angle_beta   90.00
_cell.angle_gamma   90.00
#
_symmetry.space_group_name_H-M   'P 1'
#
loop_
_entity.id
_entity.type
_entity.pdbx_description
1 polymer ?
#
loop_
_entity_poly.entity_id
_entity_poly.type
_entity_poly.pdbx_seq_one_letter_code
_entity_poly.pdbx_strand_id
1 'polypeptide(L)' 'RYLAQAYGELGDIPGAELATAESHFYSGNYKDAKIFAMRAQQQMKRGEPRWLRAQDIINYKPSTKIK' A
#
# COMPACT_ATOMS: atom_id res chain seq x y z
N ARG A 1 20.80 9.95 3.02
CA ARG A 1 19.56 9.23 3.42
C ARG A 1 18.40 9.84 2.64
N TYR A 2 17.66 8.99 1.90
CA TYR A 2 16.39 9.26 1.21
C TYR A 2 16.39 10.31 0.08
N LEU A 3 17.08 10.00 -1.02
CA LEU A 3 16.81 10.55 -2.36
C LEU A 3 15.43 10.12 -2.93
N ALA A 4 14.47 9.78 -2.06
CA ALA A 4 13.14 9.28 -2.44
C ALA A 4 12.12 10.42 -2.63
N GLN A 5 12.61 11.65 -2.80
CA GLN A 5 11.80 12.84 -3.08
C GLN A 5 11.55 13.04 -4.59
N ALA A 6 11.96 12.08 -5.42
CA ALA A 6 12.05 12.24 -6.88
C ALA A 6 10.87 11.67 -7.69
N TYR A 7 9.75 11.28 -7.08
CA TYR A 7 8.63 10.66 -7.82
C TYR A 7 7.47 11.62 -8.02
N GLY A 8 7.67 12.49 -9.01
CA GLY A 8 6.79 12.71 -10.16
C GLY A 8 5.31 12.97 -9.88
N GLU A 9 4.95 14.26 -9.87
CA GLU A 9 3.58 14.79 -9.95
C GLU A 9 2.89 14.54 -11.32
N LEU A 10 2.96 13.32 -11.89
CA LEU A 10 2.38 13.06 -13.22
C LEU A 10 1.59 11.74 -13.23
N GLY A 11 0.29 11.82 -12.98
CA GLY A 11 -0.63 10.67 -13.13
C GLY A 11 -0.40 9.54 -12.12
N ASP A 12 -0.33 9.88 -10.83
CA ASP A 12 0.01 8.97 -9.72
C ASP A 12 -1.11 7.97 -9.39
N ILE A 13 -1.42 7.10 -10.35
CA ILE A 13 -2.28 5.91 -10.18
C ILE A 13 -1.80 5.06 -8.99
N PRO A 14 -0.50 4.73 -8.85
CA PRO A 14 -0.02 3.98 -7.68
C PRO A 14 -0.32 4.69 -6.35
N GLY A 15 -0.21 6.01 -6.28
CA GLY A 15 -0.56 6.79 -5.09
C GLY A 15 -2.05 6.72 -4.74
N ALA A 16 -2.92 6.82 -5.75
CA ALA A 16 -4.37 6.67 -5.54
C ALA A 16 -4.77 5.26 -5.08
N GLU A 17 -4.14 4.23 -5.65
CA GLU A 17 -4.37 2.84 -5.22
C GLU A 17 -3.86 2.61 -3.79
N LEU A 18 -2.71 3.17 -3.42
CA LEU A 18 -2.20 3.09 -2.05
C LEU A 18 -3.13 3.79 -1.05
N ALA A 19 -3.61 5.00 -1.38
CA ALA A 19 -4.55 5.71 -0.52
C ALA A 19 -5.87 4.92 -0.34
N THR A 20 -6.34 4.28 -1.40
CA THR A 20 -7.51 3.39 -1.35
C THR A 20 -7.24 2.17 -0.46
N ALA A 21 -6.06 1.57 -0.59
CA ALA A 21 -5.62 0.47 0.25
C ALA A 21 -5.60 0.84 1.73
N GLU A 22 -5.01 2.00 2.05
CA GLU A 22 -4.95 2.55 3.40
C GLU A 22 -6.36 2.80 3.96
N SER A 23 -7.27 3.39 3.17
CA SER A 23 -8.66 3.59 3.57
C SER A 23 -9.39 2.29 3.94
N HIS A 24 -9.27 1.26 3.08
CA HIS A 24 -9.84 -0.06 3.37
C HIS A 24 -9.19 -0.70 4.61
N PHE A 25 -7.89 -0.53 4.77
CA PHE A 25 -7.15 -1.07 5.92
C PHE A 25 -7.67 -0.48 7.23
N TYR A 26 -7.80 0.84 7.32
CA TYR A 26 -8.33 1.52 8.51
C TYR A 26 -9.82 1.21 8.75
N SER A 27 -10.56 0.88 7.70
CA SER A 27 -11.96 0.45 7.79
C SER A 27 -12.12 -1.02 8.25
N GLY A 28 -11.02 -1.76 8.44
CA GLY A 28 -11.04 -3.19 8.77
C GLY A 28 -11.27 -4.12 7.57
N ASN A 29 -11.38 -3.56 6.36
CA ASN A 29 -11.56 -4.29 5.11
C ASN A 29 -10.21 -4.77 4.56
N TYR A 30 -9.53 -5.62 5.32
CA TYR A 30 -8.16 -6.05 5.00
C TYR A 30 -8.03 -6.81 3.68
N LYS A 31 -9.10 -7.46 3.20
CA LYS A 31 -9.08 -8.16 1.90
C LYS A 31 -8.93 -7.17 0.75
N ASP A 32 -9.77 -6.15 0.72
CA ASP A 32 -9.74 -5.12 -0.33
C ASP A 32 -8.49 -4.28 -0.22
N ALA A 33 -8.09 -3.92 1.02
CA ALA A 33 -6.85 -3.22 1.29
C ALA A 33 -5.65 -3.88 0.61
N LYS A 34 -5.55 -5.21 0.70
CA LYS A 34 -4.48 -5.98 0.05
C LYS A 34 -4.53 -5.90 -1.46
N ILE A 35 -5.71 -5.98 -2.07
CA ILE A 35 -5.85 -5.94 -3.53
C ILE A 35 -5.32 -4.60 -4.06
N PHE A 36 -5.76 -3.49 -3.46
CA PHE A 36 -5.31 -2.16 -3.86
C PHE A 36 -3.82 -1.94 -3.57
N ALA A 37 -3.33 -2.41 -2.42
CA ALA A 37 -1.90 -2.34 -2.10
C ALA A 37 -1.05 -3.14 -3.10
N MET A 38 -1.50 -4.32 -3.53
CA MET A 38 -0.79 -5.13 -4.53
C MET A 38 -0.68 -4.40 -5.87
N ARG A 39 -1.77 -3.77 -6.33
CA ARG A 39 -1.76 -3.00 -7.58
C ARG A 39 -0.86 -1.76 -7.49
N ALA A 40 -0.97 -1.03 -6.38
CA ALA A 40 -0.08 0.09 -6.08
C ALA A 40 1.39 -0.36 -6.10
N GLN A 41 1.71 -1.48 -5.43
CA GLN A 41 3.06 -2.02 -5.33
C GLN A 41 3.63 -2.48 -6.69
N GLN A 42 2.78 -2.96 -7.61
CA GLN A 42 3.21 -3.36 -8.97
C GLN A 42 3.66 -2.17 -9.81
N GLN A 43 3.07 -1.00 -9.60
CA GLN A 43 3.40 0.22 -10.32
C GLN A 43 4.50 1.05 -9.63
N MET A 44 4.81 0.72 -8.37
CA MET A 44 5.86 1.35 -7.57
C MET A 44 7.24 0.70 -7.78
N LYS A 45 8.31 1.48 -7.57
CA LYS A 45 9.68 0.95 -7.59
C LYS A 45 9.98 0.21 -6.30
N ARG A 46 10.45 -1.03 -6.44
CA ARG A 46 10.87 -1.86 -5.30
C ARG A 46 11.87 -1.14 -4.42
N GLY A 47 11.61 -1.09 -3.11
CA GLY A 47 12.48 -0.47 -2.12
C GLY A 47 12.22 1.02 -1.86
N GLU A 48 11.29 1.67 -2.58
CA GLU A 48 10.88 3.03 -2.22
C GLU A 48 9.94 3.03 -0.99
N PRO A 49 9.82 4.16 -0.25
CA PRO A 49 9.02 4.21 0.96
C PRO A 49 7.55 3.81 0.77
N ARG A 50 6.93 4.20 -0.35
CA ARG A 50 5.54 3.87 -0.66
C ARG A 50 5.36 2.38 -0.96
N TRP A 51 6.32 1.77 -1.67
CA TRP A 51 6.36 0.33 -1.93
C TRP A 51 6.43 -0.46 -0.63
N LEU A 52 7.24 -0.01 0.34
CA LEU A 52 7.34 -0.64 1.66
C LEU A 52 6.02 -0.54 2.43
N ARG A 53 5.35 0.62 2.42
CA ARG A 53 4.01 0.74 3.05
C ARG A 53 2.98 -0.19 2.43
N ALA A 54 2.93 -0.27 1.10
CA ALA A 54 2.05 -1.19 0.40
C ALA A 54 2.34 -2.65 0.81
N GLN A 55 3.63 -2.99 0.91
CA GLN A 55 4.09 -4.31 1.34
C GLN A 55 3.64 -4.65 2.77
N ASP A 56 3.61 -3.68 3.69
CA ASP A 56 3.11 -3.87 5.05
C ASP A 56 1.61 -4.21 5.07
N ILE A 57 0.80 -3.50 4.28
CA ILE A 57 -0.64 -3.78 4.13
C ILE A 57 -0.87 -5.18 3.56
N ILE A 58 -0.07 -5.58 2.57
CA ILE A 58 -0.14 -6.91 1.94
C ILE A 58 0.16 -8.03 2.95
N ASN A 59 1.21 -7.82 3.73
CA ASN A 59 1.68 -8.79 4.71
C ASN A 59 0.83 -8.80 5.99
N TYR A 60 0.03 -7.77 6.24
CA TYR A 60 -0.84 -7.71 7.40
C TYR A 60 -1.78 -8.91 7.46
N LYS A 61 -1.75 -9.61 8.58
CA LYS A 61 -2.69 -10.70 8.87
C LYS A 61 -3.45 -10.31 10.13
N PRO A 62 -4.76 -10.04 10.06
CA PRO A 62 -5.53 -9.85 11.27
C PRO A 62 -5.42 -11.14 12.08
N SER A 63 -4.88 -11.04 13.29
CA SER A 63 -4.84 -12.17 14.21
C SER A 63 -6.28 -12.46 14.62
N THR A 64 -6.92 -13.41 13.94
CA THR A 64 -8.20 -13.93 14.38
C THR A 64 -7.95 -14.72 15.65
N LYS A 65 -7.91 -14.05 16.81
CA LYS A 65 -8.14 -14.72 18.08
C LYS A 65 -9.62 -15.09 18.10
N ILE A 66 -9.93 -16.25 17.52
CA ILE A 66 -11.15 -16.98 17.83
C ILE A 66 -11.01 -17.33 19.31
N LYS A 67 -11.78 -16.66 20.16
CA LYS A 67 -11.95 -17.06 21.56
C LYS A 67 -12.86 -18.26 21.63
#